data_AF-A0A561UI31-F1
#
_entry.id   AF-A0A561UI31-F1
#
_cell.length_a   1.000
_cell.length_b   1.000
_cell.length_c   1.000
_cell.angle_alpha   90.00
_cell.angle_beta   90.00
_cell.angle_gamma   90.00
#
_symmetry.space_group_name_H-M   'P 1'
#
loop_
_entity.id
_entity.type
_entity.pdbx_description
1 polymer ?
#
loop_
_entity_poly.entity_id
_entity_poly.type
_entity_poly.pdbx_seq_one_letter_code
_entity_poly.pdbx_strand_id
1 'polypeptide(L)' 'MTGQNWQKSSSSSQDGGNSVEVSVNGDGLIEIRESASPAAIVVTTRTKFALWLEGVKRGEFDHFVG' A
#
# COMPACT_ATOMS: atom_id res chain seq x y z
N MET A 1 -14.16 11.00 -15.11
CA MET A 1 -13.68 9.81 -14.38
C MET A 1 -12.37 10.18 -13.72
N THR A 2 -12.38 10.62 -12.47
CA THR A 2 -11.12 10.78 -11.72
C THR A 2 -10.68 9.39 -11.29
N GLY A 3 -9.98 8.67 -12.18
CA GLY A 3 -9.39 7.39 -11.82
C GLY A 3 -8.40 7.61 -10.67
N GLN A 4 -8.51 6.81 -9.62
CA GLN A 4 -7.52 6.80 -8.53
C GLN A 4 -6.11 6.68 -9.14
N ASN A 5 -5.24 7.63 -8.79
CA ASN A 5 -3.86 7.61 -9.22
C ASN A 5 -3.08 6.68 -8.30
N TRP A 6 -3.01 5.41 -8.71
CA TRP A 6 -2.29 4.36 -7.99
C TRP A 6 -0.78 4.51 -8.19
N GLN A 7 -0.06 4.70 -7.08
CA GLN A 7 1.39 4.71 -7.03
C GLN A 7 1.89 3.31 -6.71
N LYS A 8 2.61 2.70 -7.65
CA LYS A 8 3.24 1.39 -7.49
C LYS A 8 4.62 1.53 -6.86
N SER A 9 4.99 0.58 -6.02
CA SER A 9 6.32 0.50 -5.41
C SER A 9 7.42 0.29 -6.46
N SER A 10 8.55 0.99 -6.33
CA SER A 10 9.71 0.82 -7.23
C SER A 10 10.48 -0.49 -7.01
N SER A 11 10.23 -1.18 -5.90
CA SER A 11 10.80 -2.50 -5.58
C SER A 11 10.00 -3.67 -6.16
N SER A 12 9.12 -3.41 -7.14
CA SER A 12 8.39 -4.45 -7.85
C SER A 12 9.32 -5.36 -8.65
N SER A 13 9.20 -6.67 -8.49
CA SER A 13 9.92 -7.66 -9.31
C SER A 13 9.56 -7.51 -10.80
N GLN A 14 10.49 -7.85 -11.69
CA GLN A 14 10.33 -7.76 -13.16
C GLN A 14 9.16 -8.62 -13.68
N ASP A 15 8.76 -9.65 -12.94
CA ASP A 15 7.64 -10.54 -13.26
C ASP A 15 6.23 -9.94 -12.99
N GLY A 16 6.15 -8.69 -12.52
CA GLY A 16 4.89 -7.93 -12.47
C GLY A 16 3.86 -8.37 -11.41
N GLY A 17 4.17 -9.39 -10.62
CA GLY A 17 3.34 -9.87 -9.50
C GLY A 17 3.68 -9.21 -8.16
N ASN A 18 2.68 -9.16 -7.26
CA ASN A 18 2.86 -8.91 -5.82
C ASN A 18 3.38 -7.53 -5.41
N SER A 19 3.11 -6.49 -6.21
CA SER A 19 3.45 -5.13 -5.83
C SER A 19 2.35 -4.51 -4.97
N VAL A 20 2.74 -3.87 -3.87
CA VAL A 20 1.85 -3.01 -3.10
C VAL A 20 1.71 -1.67 -3.83
N GLU A 21 0.47 -1.24 -4.01
CA GLU A 21 0.07 0.03 -4.61
C GLU A 21 -0.70 0.87 -3.60
N VAL A 22 -0.50 2.19 -3.66
CA VAL A 22 -1.13 3.15 -2.76
C VAL A 22 -1.80 4.25 -3.56
N SER A 23 -2.98 4.71 -3.14
CA SER A 23 -3.61 5.92 -3.68
C SER A 23 -4.24 6.78 -2.59
N VAL A 24 -4.63 8.00 -2.97
CA VAL A 24 -5.42 8.89 -2.12
C VAL A 24 -6.80 9.03 -2.75
N ASN A 25 -7.84 8.71 -1.98
CA ASN A 25 -9.21 8.80 -2.47
C ASN A 25 -9.77 10.23 -2.38
N GLY A 26 -11.02 10.42 -2.84
CA GLY A 26 -11.70 11.72 -2.83
C GLY A 26 -11.87 12.33 -1.44
N ASP A 27 -11.89 11.51 -0.38
CA ASP A 27 -11.99 11.93 1.01
C ASP A 27 -10.62 12.19 1.67
N GLY A 28 -9.52 12.05 0.92
CA GLY A 28 -8.16 12.24 1.41
C GLY A 28 -7.61 11.08 2.24
N LEU A 29 -8.31 9.94 2.28
CA LEU A 29 -7.86 8.69 2.92
C LEU A 29 -6.85 7.96 2.04
N ILE A 30 -6.04 7.12 2.68
CA ILE A 30 -5.06 6.27 2.02
C ILE A 30 -5.72 4.94 1.68
N GLU A 31 -5.64 4.54 0.42
CA GLU A 31 -6.06 3.23 -0.05
C GLU A 31 -4.83 2.41 -0.41
N ILE A 32 -4.78 1.17 0.06
CA ILE A 32 -3.67 0.24 -0.16
C ILE A 32 -4.25 -1.02 -0.79
N ARG A 33 -3.59 -1.53 -1.84
CA ARG A 33 -3.94 -2.80 -2.46
C ARG A 33 -2.70 -3.53 -2.95
N GLU A 34 -2.87 -4.81 -3.25
CA GLU A 34 -1.91 -5.59 -4.02
C GLU A 34 -2.29 -5.58 -5.50
N SER A 35 -1.33 -5.41 -6.41
CA SER A 35 -1.58 -5.45 -7.86
C SER A 35 -2.24 -6.76 -8.32
N ALA A 36 -1.92 -7.90 -7.71
CA ALA A 36 -2.50 -9.20 -8.06
C ALA A 36 -3.92 -9.41 -7.51
N SER A 37 -4.33 -8.61 -6.51
CA SER A 37 -5.63 -8.66 -5.85
C SER A 37 -6.30 -7.28 -5.83
N PRO A 38 -6.59 -6.66 -6.99
CA PRO A 38 -6.95 -5.24 -7.07
C PRO A 38 -8.29 -4.87 -6.42
N ALA A 39 -9.13 -5.86 -6.09
CA ALA A 39 -10.40 -5.69 -5.38
C ALA A 39 -10.22 -5.68 -3.85
N ALA A 40 -9.10 -6.18 -3.32
CA ALA A 40 -8.80 -6.20 -1.90
C ALA A 40 -8.15 -4.87 -1.50
N ILE A 41 -8.98 -3.89 -1.12
CA ILE A 41 -8.54 -2.54 -0.74
C ILE A 41 -8.65 -2.36 0.76
N VAL A 42 -7.53 -1.98 1.39
CA VAL A 42 -7.49 -1.53 2.77
C VAL A 42 -7.52 -0.01 2.78
N VAL A 43 -8.45 0.58 3.53
CA VAL A 43 -8.58 2.03 3.68
C VAL A 43 -8.10 2.46 5.06
N THR A 44 -7.24 3.46 5.13
CA THR A 44 -6.71 4.00 6.37
C THR A 44 -6.54 5.52 6.33
N THR A 45 -6.28 6.11 7.48
CA THR A 45 -5.97 7.55 7.59
C THR A 45 -4.50 7.81 7.27
N ARG A 46 -4.18 9.03 6.83
CA ARG A 46 -2.79 9.47 6.64
C ARG A 46 -1.92 9.28 7.88
N THR A 47 -2.44 9.59 9.07
CA THR A 47 -1.73 9.46 10.34
C THR A 47 -1.40 8.02 10.66
N LYS A 48 -2.38 7.11 10.53
CA LYS A 48 -2.15 5.67 10.76
C LYS A 48 -1.19 5.09 9.73
N PHE A 49 -1.29 5.50 8.47
CA PHE A 49 -0.36 5.08 7.43
C PHE A 49 1.08 5.52 7.72
N ALA A 50 1.29 6.76 8.17
CA ALA A 50 2.60 7.26 8.55
C ALA A 50 3.20 6.48 9.73
N LEU A 51 2.40 6.21 10.78
CA LEU A 51 2.85 5.39 11.91
C LEU A 51 3.18 3.96 11.49
N TRP A 52 2.38 3.37 10.60
CA TRP A 52 2.65 2.05 10.04
C TRP A 52 3.97 2.01 9.26
N LEU A 53 4.26 3.01 8.41
CA LEU A 53 5.54 3.12 7.70
C LEU A 53 6.73 3.18 8.65
N GLU A 54 6.61 3.89 9.77
CA GLU A 54 7.67 3.94 10.78
C GLU A 54 7.88 2.59 11.49
N GLY A 55 6.80 1.84 11.77
CA GLY A 55 6.89 0.47 12.28
C GLY A 55 7.56 -0.48 11.27
N VAL A 56 7.19 -0.39 9.99
CA VAL A 56 7.82 -1.18 8.90
C VAL A 56 9.31 -0.91 8.82
N LYS A 57 9.73 0.36 8.82
CA LYS A 57 11.16 0.72 8.79
C LYS A 57 11.95 0.22 10.00
N ARG A 58 11.29 -0.01 11.14
CA ARG A 58 11.89 -0.57 12.35
C ARG A 58 11.97 -2.09 12.33
N GLY A 59 11.43 -2.75 11.31
CA GLY A 59 11.32 -4.21 11.26
C GLY A 59 10.30 -4.76 12.26
N GLU A 60 9.34 -3.94 12.72
CA GLU A 60 8.33 -4.35 13.71
C GLU A 60 7.54 -5.58 13.25
N PHE A 61 7.37 -5.72 11.93
CA PHE A 61 6.56 -6.76 11.29
C PHE A 61 7.38 -7.93 10.72
N ASP A 62 8.71 -7.96 10.89
CA ASP A 62 9.57 -8.97 10.28
C ASP A 62 9.32 -10.38 10.84
N HIS A 63 8.63 -10.49 11.97
CA HIS A 63 8.20 -11.76 12.54
C HIS A 63 7.00 -12.39 11.81
N PHE A 64 6.36 -11.69 10.85
CA PHE A 64 5.27 -12.22 10.04
C PHE A 64 5.72 -12.91 8.75
N VAL A 65 7.00 -12.81 8.37
CA VAL A 65 7.58 -13.52 7.23
C VAL A 65 8.18 -14.85 7.73
N GLY A 66 7.32 -15.88 7.82
CA GLY A 66 7.68 -17.27 8.11
C GLY A 66 7.31 -18.20 6.97
#